data_AF-A0AAE3KAM1-F1
#
_entry.id   AF-A0AAE3KAM1-F1
#
_cell.length_a   1.000
_cell.length_b   1.000
_cell.length_c   1.000
_cell.angle_alpha   90.00
_cell.angle_beta   90.00
_cell.angle_gamma   90.00
#
_symmetry.space_group_name_H-M   'P 1'
#
loop_
_entity.id
_entity.type
_entity.pdbx_description
1 polymer ?
#
loop_
_entity_poly.entity_id
_entity_poly.type
_entity_poly.pdbx_seq_one_letter_code
_entity_poly.pdbx_strand_id
1 'polypeptide(L)'
;MTAAQGVAYRRGRLHIPADLTDRGPDAVARFLAQVPVEDRARAFRALPLSAAAAGYLRLDTRTQVGLVIGLDAGNMRFLAGLSRDEMLLDILAEAGGDAVAAIEAVLPAWRLERLREAVAARAAEALAKAPPPRPRRVSIMRAALRIWTRRQEALRPS
;
A
#
# COMPACT_ATOMS: atom_id res chain seq x y z
N MET A 1 -10.48 13.12 -18.83
CA MET A 1 -11.41 13.26 -17.70
C MET A 1 -12.45 12.15 -17.80
N THR A 2 -12.46 11.17 -16.90
CA THR A 2 -13.39 10.03 -16.98
C THR A 2 -14.77 10.42 -16.40
N ALA A 3 -15.84 9.71 -16.81
CA ALA A 3 -17.20 9.96 -16.30
C ALA A 3 -17.30 9.90 -14.76
N ALA A 4 -16.41 9.13 -14.11
CA ALA A 4 -16.29 9.06 -12.65
C ALA A 4 -15.74 10.35 -12.01
N GLN A 5 -14.83 11.08 -12.68
CA GLN A 5 -14.29 12.36 -12.19
C GLN A 5 -15.33 13.50 -12.25
N GLY A 6 -16.32 13.38 -13.13
CA GLY A 6 -17.42 14.36 -13.26
C GLY A 6 -18.36 14.41 -12.06
N VAL A 7 -18.33 13.40 -11.17
CA VAL A 7 -19.20 13.33 -9.98
C VAL A 7 -18.64 14.19 -8.84
N ALA A 8 -17.32 14.24 -8.68
CA ALA A 8 -16.68 15.01 -7.62
C ALA A 8 -16.43 16.48 -7.97
N TYR A 9 -16.45 16.86 -9.25
CA TYR A 9 -16.16 18.23 -9.69
C TYR A 9 -17.31 18.83 -10.49
N ARG A 10 -17.72 20.04 -10.11
CA ARG A 10 -18.67 20.87 -10.86
C ARG A 10 -17.99 22.18 -11.24
N ARG A 11 -17.86 22.46 -12.54
CA ARG A 11 -17.16 23.65 -13.08
C ARG A 11 -15.71 23.79 -12.57
N GLY A 12 -14.98 22.68 -12.48
CA GLY A 12 -13.58 22.66 -12.02
C GLY A 12 -13.39 22.85 -10.51
N ARG A 13 -14.48 22.88 -9.73
CA ARG A 13 -14.42 22.96 -8.26
C ARG A 13 -14.89 21.65 -7.64
N LEU A 14 -14.20 21.23 -6.58
CA LEU A 14 -14.65 20.11 -5.75
C LEU A 14 -16.07 20.40 -5.26
N HIS A 15 -16.99 19.51 -5.55
CA HIS A 15 -18.39 19.59 -5.19
C HIS A 15 -18.74 18.39 -4.32
N ILE A 16 -19.15 18.65 -3.08
CA ILE A 16 -19.60 17.63 -2.15
C ILE A 16 -21.14 17.65 -2.16
N PRO A 17 -21.80 16.54 -2.53
CA PRO A 17 -23.26 16.46 -2.46
C PRO A 17 -23.76 16.66 -1.03
N ALA A 18 -24.80 17.48 -0.85
CA ALA A 18 -25.32 17.83 0.47
C ALA A 18 -25.88 16.62 1.25
N ASP A 19 -26.43 15.65 0.53
CA ASP A 19 -27.02 14.43 1.07
C ASP A 19 -26.02 13.26 1.13
N LEU A 20 -24.73 13.51 0.87
CA LEU A 20 -23.71 12.45 0.79
C LEU A 20 -23.61 11.66 2.10
N THR A 21 -23.67 12.35 3.24
CA THR A 21 -23.56 11.73 4.57
C THR A 21 -24.77 10.88 4.92
N ASP A 22 -25.96 11.26 4.44
CA ASP A 22 -27.22 10.57 4.70
C ASP A 22 -27.32 9.25 3.92
N ARG A 23 -26.59 9.15 2.81
CA ARG A 23 -26.44 7.92 2.01
C ARG A 23 -25.54 6.87 2.66
N GLY A 24 -24.89 7.20 3.78
CA GLY A 24 -24.10 6.29 4.59
C GLY A 24 -22.63 6.09 4.16
N PRO A 25 -21.88 5.27 4.91
CA PRO A 25 -20.42 5.15 4.78
C PRO A 25 -19.93 4.71 3.40
N ASP A 26 -20.63 3.78 2.75
CA ASP A 26 -20.22 3.26 1.42
C ASP A 26 -20.40 4.32 0.32
N ALA A 27 -21.34 5.26 0.48
CA ALA A 27 -21.48 6.39 -0.43
C ALA A 27 -20.32 7.38 -0.25
N VAL A 28 -19.95 7.68 0.99
CA VAL A 28 -18.78 8.53 1.30
C VAL A 28 -17.50 7.91 0.76
N ALA A 29 -17.31 6.60 0.95
CA ALA A 29 -16.15 5.88 0.45
C ALA A 29 -16.03 5.94 -1.08
N ARG A 30 -17.14 5.65 -1.79
CA ARG A 30 -17.19 5.76 -3.26
C ARG A 30 -16.89 7.19 -3.73
N PHE A 31 -17.42 8.19 -3.04
CA PHE A 31 -17.12 9.59 -3.35
C PHE A 31 -15.62 9.87 -3.19
N LEU A 32 -15.02 9.56 -2.04
CA LEU A 32 -13.60 9.79 -1.78
C LEU A 32 -12.69 9.05 -2.78
N ALA A 33 -13.05 7.82 -3.18
CA ALA A 33 -12.32 7.05 -4.18
C ALA A 33 -12.35 7.69 -5.59
N GLN A 34 -13.43 8.40 -5.93
CA GLN A 34 -13.57 9.13 -7.19
C GLN A 34 -12.83 10.47 -7.20
N VAL A 35 -12.51 11.03 -6.03
CA VAL A 35 -11.70 12.25 -5.92
C VAL A 35 -10.23 11.92 -6.29
N PRO A 36 -9.58 12.73 -7.14
CA PRO A 36 -8.15 12.68 -7.41
C PRO A 36 -7.33 12.66 -6.11
N VAL A 37 -6.20 11.96 -6.12
CA VAL A 37 -5.39 11.71 -4.91
C VAL A 37 -4.98 13.03 -4.25
N GLU A 38 -4.57 14.01 -5.06
CA GLU A 38 -4.13 15.34 -4.64
C GLU A 38 -5.21 16.15 -3.88
N ASP A 39 -6.48 15.88 -4.17
CA ASP A 39 -7.62 16.62 -3.61
C ASP A 39 -8.39 15.81 -2.55
N ARG A 40 -8.08 14.53 -2.40
CA ARG A 40 -8.81 13.61 -1.52
C ARG A 40 -8.74 14.03 -0.05
N ALA A 41 -7.59 14.51 0.41
CA ALA A 41 -7.44 15.02 1.78
C ALA A 41 -8.22 16.33 2.01
N ARG A 42 -8.37 17.17 0.98
CA ARG A 42 -9.25 18.34 1.05
C ARG A 42 -10.72 17.92 1.11
N ALA A 43 -11.12 16.94 0.30
CA ALA A 43 -12.47 16.39 0.31
C ALA A 43 -12.82 15.74 1.66
N PHE A 44 -11.90 14.96 2.22
CA PHE A 44 -12.05 14.35 3.54
C PHE A 44 -12.30 15.39 4.63
N ARG A 45 -11.50 16.46 4.68
CA ARG A 45 -11.62 17.52 5.69
C ARG A 45 -12.87 18.39 5.56
N ALA A 46 -13.49 18.41 4.38
CA ALA A 46 -14.72 19.15 4.14
C ALA A 46 -15.99 18.37 4.54
N LEU A 47 -15.85 17.08 4.89
CA LEU A 47 -16.93 16.26 5.42
C LEU A 47 -16.95 16.32 6.95
N PRO A 48 -18.10 16.08 7.60
CA PRO A 48 -18.14 15.79 9.03
C PRO A 48 -17.18 14.64 9.37
N LEU A 49 -16.34 14.83 10.39
CA LEU A 49 -15.23 13.92 10.71
C LEU A 49 -15.69 12.46 10.88
N SER A 50 -16.82 12.24 11.55
CA SER A 50 -17.40 10.90 11.75
C SER A 50 -17.79 10.23 10.44
N ALA A 51 -18.42 10.95 9.52
CA ALA A 51 -18.80 10.44 8.20
C ALA A 51 -17.57 10.17 7.33
N ALA A 52 -16.59 11.07 7.37
CA ALA A 52 -15.32 10.91 6.65
C ALA A 52 -14.56 9.67 7.13
N ALA A 53 -14.44 9.47 8.44
CA ALA A 53 -13.79 8.31 9.04
C ALA A 53 -14.55 7.00 8.76
N ALA A 54 -15.88 7.02 8.85
CA ALA A 54 -16.70 5.86 8.48
C ALA A 54 -16.51 5.47 7.00
N GLY A 55 -16.43 6.45 6.10
CA GLY A 55 -16.11 6.23 4.70
C GLY A 55 -14.68 5.72 4.48
N TYR A 56 -13.70 6.26 5.20
CA TYR A 56 -12.30 5.81 5.14
C TYR A 56 -12.14 4.33 5.45
N LEU A 57 -12.86 3.82 6.46
CA LEU A 57 -12.81 2.40 6.84
C LEU A 57 -13.41 1.46 5.76
N ARG A 58 -14.08 2.00 4.74
CA ARG A 58 -14.66 1.25 3.61
C ARG A 58 -13.87 1.40 2.32
N LEU A 59 -12.83 2.23 2.30
CA LEU A 59 -11.93 2.37 1.15
C LEU A 59 -11.05 1.14 0.99
N ASP A 60 -10.61 0.86 -0.24
CA ASP A 60 -9.53 -0.09 -0.50
C ASP A 60 -8.19 0.46 0.02
N THR A 61 -7.27 -0.45 0.34
CA THR A 61 -5.96 -0.14 0.95
C THR A 61 -5.18 0.92 0.19
N ARG A 62 -5.11 0.81 -1.14
CA ARG A 62 -4.40 1.76 -1.99
C ARG A 62 -4.99 3.18 -1.89
N THR A 63 -6.31 3.27 -1.87
CA THR A 63 -7.02 4.53 -1.71
C THR A 63 -6.84 5.11 -0.30
N GLN A 64 -6.80 4.26 0.73
CA GLN A 64 -6.50 4.64 2.11
C GLN A 64 -5.08 5.22 2.23
N VAL A 65 -4.07 4.56 1.68
CA VAL A 65 -2.68 5.03 1.65
C VAL A 65 -2.60 6.43 1.02
N GLY A 66 -3.19 6.60 -0.17
CA GLY A 66 -3.19 7.90 -0.87
C GLY A 66 -3.91 9.01 -0.11
N LEU A 67 -4.92 8.68 0.71
CA LEU A 67 -5.59 9.65 1.57
C LEU A 67 -4.72 10.01 2.79
N VAL A 68 -4.18 9.02 3.49
CA VAL A 68 -3.43 9.22 4.75
C VAL A 68 -2.22 10.14 4.54
N ILE A 69 -1.51 10.00 3.42
CA ILE A 69 -0.35 10.84 3.08
C ILE A 69 -0.70 12.33 3.00
N GLY A 70 -1.93 12.68 2.61
CA GLY A 70 -2.36 14.07 2.48
C GLY A 70 -2.97 14.68 3.74
N LEU A 71 -3.10 13.91 4.82
CA LEU A 71 -3.73 14.36 6.06
C LEU A 71 -2.70 14.93 7.04
N ASP A 72 -3.15 15.86 7.89
CA ASP A 72 -2.36 16.31 9.03
C ASP A 72 -2.23 15.23 10.12
N ALA A 73 -1.26 15.40 11.01
CA ALA A 73 -0.98 14.45 12.08
C ALA A 73 -2.16 14.19 13.03
N GLY A 74 -3.06 15.16 13.22
CA GLY A 74 -4.25 14.98 14.06
C GLY A 74 -5.25 14.02 13.42
N ASN A 75 -5.57 14.24 12.15
CA ASN A 75 -6.44 13.36 11.38
C ASN A 75 -5.82 11.97 11.19
N MET A 76 -4.51 11.89 10.92
CA MET A 76 -3.80 10.60 10.84
C MET A 76 -3.88 9.84 12.17
N ARG A 77 -3.62 10.50 13.30
CA ARG A 77 -3.73 9.88 14.63
C ARG A 77 -5.15 9.36 14.91
N PHE A 78 -6.16 10.17 14.56
CA PHE A 78 -7.56 9.80 14.73
C PHE A 78 -7.91 8.55 13.91
N LEU A 79 -7.58 8.56 12.62
CA LEU A 79 -7.82 7.41 11.74
C LEU A 79 -7.05 6.17 12.18
N ALA A 80 -5.77 6.31 12.53
CA ALA A 80 -4.96 5.23 13.04
C ALA A 80 -5.56 4.63 14.33
N GLY A 81 -6.11 5.46 15.22
CA GLY A 81 -6.83 5.02 16.41
C GLY A 81 -8.10 4.22 16.13
N LEU A 82 -8.77 4.49 15.01
CA LEU A 82 -9.99 3.77 14.58
C LEU A 82 -9.70 2.52 13.76
N SER A 83 -8.62 2.51 12.98
CA SER A 83 -8.22 1.38 12.16
C SER A 83 -7.88 0.17 13.01
N ARG A 84 -8.22 -1.02 12.52
CA ARG A 84 -7.76 -2.29 13.12
C ARG A 84 -6.29 -2.53 12.78
N ASP A 85 -5.62 -3.37 13.56
CA ASP A 85 -4.20 -3.68 13.34
C ASP A 85 -3.97 -4.29 11.95
N GLU A 86 -4.87 -5.15 11.48
CA GLU A 86 -4.75 -5.78 10.14
C GLU A 86 -4.79 -4.74 9.02
N MET A 87 -5.70 -3.77 9.11
CA MET A 87 -5.79 -2.67 8.14
C MET A 87 -4.54 -1.80 8.17
N LEU A 88 -4.00 -1.50 9.35
CA LEU A 88 -2.76 -0.74 9.46
C LEU A 88 -1.58 -1.52 8.87
N LEU A 89 -1.51 -2.84 9.08
CA LEU A 89 -0.48 -3.68 8.45
C LEU A 89 -0.57 -3.66 6.94
N ASP A 90 -1.78 -3.71 6.38
CA ASP A 90 -1.98 -3.68 4.94
C ASP A 90 -1.63 -2.30 4.36
N ILE A 91 -1.99 -1.21 5.04
CA ILE A 91 -1.57 0.15 4.68
C ILE A 91 -0.05 0.28 4.72
N LEU A 92 0.61 -0.19 5.79
CA LEU A 92 2.07 -0.12 5.92
C LEU A 92 2.79 -0.96 4.86
N ALA A 93 2.21 -2.08 4.43
CA ALA A 93 2.76 -2.92 3.37
C ALA A 93 2.67 -2.29 1.97
N GLU A 94 1.66 -1.46 1.72
CA GLU A 94 1.48 -0.75 0.45
C GLU A 94 2.08 0.67 0.44
N ALA A 95 2.34 1.25 1.61
CA ALA A 95 2.86 2.59 1.78
C ALA A 95 4.34 2.72 1.37
N GLY A 96 4.70 3.88 0.79
CA GLY A 96 6.10 4.27 0.61
C GLY A 96 6.76 4.70 1.92
N GLY A 97 8.10 4.83 1.92
CA GLY A 97 8.88 5.11 3.14
C GLY A 97 8.42 6.34 3.92
N ASP A 98 8.15 7.46 3.23
CA ASP A 98 7.69 8.70 3.87
C ASP A 98 6.31 8.54 4.54
N ALA A 99 5.42 7.78 3.90
CA ALA A 99 4.08 7.50 4.41
C ALA A 99 4.12 6.58 5.62
N VAL A 100 4.99 5.56 5.59
CA VAL A 100 5.26 4.70 6.76
C VAL A 100 5.75 5.55 7.92
N ALA A 101 6.76 6.41 7.72
CA ALA A 101 7.29 7.27 8.78
C ALA A 101 6.21 8.19 9.37
N ALA A 102 5.34 8.77 8.54
CA ALA A 102 4.23 9.61 8.99
C ALA A 102 3.20 8.84 9.84
N ILE A 103 2.86 7.61 9.46
CA ILE A 103 1.94 6.75 10.21
C ILE A 103 2.57 6.30 11.53
N GLU A 104 3.83 5.84 11.51
CA GLU A 104 4.55 5.42 12.72
C GLU A 104 4.67 6.57 13.73
N ALA A 105 4.88 7.81 13.27
CA ALA A 105 5.00 8.99 14.13
C ALA A 105 3.72 9.35 14.89
N VAL A 106 2.55 8.92 14.44
CA VAL A 106 1.26 9.21 15.10
C VAL A 106 0.76 8.07 15.97
N LEU A 107 1.35 6.88 15.87
CA LEU A 107 0.95 5.69 16.62
C LEU A 107 1.55 5.71 18.04
N PRO A 108 0.82 5.18 19.04
CA PRO A 108 1.39 4.98 20.37
C PRO A 108 2.44 3.87 20.34
N ALA A 109 3.50 4.01 21.13
CA ALA A 109 4.68 3.14 21.11
C ALA A 109 4.34 1.64 21.22
N TRP A 110 3.46 1.26 22.17
CA TRP A 110 3.04 -0.12 22.37
C TRP A 110 2.41 -0.75 21.12
N ARG A 111 1.71 0.04 20.32
CA ARG A 111 1.03 -0.43 19.10
C ARG A 111 2.00 -0.51 17.94
N LEU A 112 2.90 0.46 17.86
CA LEU A 112 3.98 0.46 16.89
C LEU A 112 4.87 -0.77 17.03
N GLU A 113 5.27 -1.12 18.25
CA GLU A 113 6.06 -2.33 18.55
C GLU A 113 5.34 -3.59 18.06
N ARG A 114 4.07 -3.76 18.43
CA ARG A 114 3.25 -4.89 17.97
C ARG A 114 3.10 -4.96 16.45
N LEU A 115 2.92 -3.83 15.77
CA LEU A 115 2.83 -3.79 14.32
C LEU A 115 4.16 -4.16 13.66
N ARG A 116 5.29 -3.68 14.19
CA ARG A 116 6.63 -4.03 13.69
C ARG A 116 6.94 -5.52 13.85
N GLU A 117 6.58 -6.12 14.99
CA GLU A 117 6.67 -7.56 15.20
C GLU A 117 5.82 -8.34 14.19
N ALA A 118 4.58 -7.90 13.94
CA ALA A 118 3.69 -8.53 12.97
C ALA A 118 4.22 -8.40 11.52
N VAL A 119 4.81 -7.26 11.15
CA VAL A 119 5.48 -7.07 9.86
C VAL A 119 6.68 -8.02 9.74
N ALA A 120 7.52 -8.11 10.77
CA ALA A 120 8.66 -9.02 10.80
C ALA A 120 8.22 -10.49 10.68
N ALA A 121 7.15 -10.87 11.37
CA ALA A 121 6.56 -12.21 11.28
C ALA A 121 6.04 -12.52 9.87
N ARG A 122 5.31 -11.60 9.22
CA ARG A 122 4.86 -11.74 7.83
C ARG A 122 6.04 -11.91 6.87
N ALA A 123 7.13 -11.16 7.05
CA ALA A 123 8.33 -11.27 6.24
C ALA A 123 9.04 -12.63 6.44
N ALA A 124 9.16 -13.10 7.68
CA ALA A 124 9.75 -14.41 8.00
C ALA A 124 8.93 -15.57 7.42
N GLU A 125 7.59 -15.50 7.49
CA GLU A 125 6.70 -16.48 6.87
C GLU A 125 6.82 -16.49 5.34
N ALA A 126 6.89 -15.32 4.71
CA ALA A 126 7.06 -15.23 3.26
C ALA A 126 8.40 -15.84 2.81
N LEU A 127 9.47 -15.62 3.59
CA LEU A 127 10.77 -16.24 3.34
C LEU A 127 10.74 -17.76 3.55
N ALA A 128 10.07 -18.25 4.59
CA ALA A 128 9.93 -19.68 4.86
C ALA A 128 9.10 -20.41 3.79
N LYS A 129 8.11 -19.73 3.19
CA LYS A 129 7.29 -20.24 2.09
C LYS A 129 7.95 -20.08 0.72
N ALA A 130 9.05 -19.33 0.62
CA ALA A 130 9.79 -19.20 -0.63
C ALA A 130 10.38 -20.57 -1.02
N PRO A 131 10.21 -21.03 -2.27
CA PRO A 131 10.83 -22.27 -2.71
C PRO A 131 12.35 -22.16 -2.52
N PRO A 132 13.03 -23.23 -2.05
CA PRO A 132 14.46 -23.19 -1.79
C PRO A 132 15.19 -22.69 -3.04
N PRO A 133 16.24 -21.85 -2.89
CA PRO A 133 16.99 -21.33 -4.03
C PRO A 133 17.53 -22.51 -4.83
N ARG A 134 16.96 -22.73 -6.03
CA ARG A 134 17.47 -23.77 -6.94
C ARG A 134 18.95 -23.46 -7.20
N PRO A 135 19.88 -24.42 -7.05
CA PRO A 135 21.29 -24.19 -7.29
C PRO A 135 21.54 -23.89 -8.78
N ARG A 136 21.41 -22.63 -9.19
CA ARG A 136 21.76 -22.11 -10.52
C ARG A 136 23.27 -21.90 -10.61
N ARG A 137 24.09 -22.93 -10.45
CA ARG A 137 25.55 -22.78 -10.65
C ARG A 137 26.37 -24.04 -10.92
N VAL A 138 25.74 -25.18 -11.24
CA VAL A 138 26.48 -26.41 -11.61
C VAL A 138 26.29 -26.79 -13.08
N SER A 139 25.23 -26.33 -13.75
CA SER A 139 24.94 -26.66 -15.14
C SER A 139 25.81 -25.91 -16.16
N ILE A 140 26.12 -24.63 -15.94
CA ILE A 140 27.01 -23.86 -16.83
C ILE A 140 28.44 -24.40 -16.75
N MET A 141 28.92 -24.76 -15.57
CA MET A 141 30.29 -25.26 -15.38
C MET A 141 30.48 -26.64 -16.04
N ARG A 142 29.48 -27.54 -15.97
CA ARG A 142 29.51 -28.82 -16.70
C ARG A 142 29.45 -28.66 -18.22
N ALA A 143 28.71 -27.66 -18.72
CA ALA A 143 28.66 -27.37 -20.15
C ALA A 143 30.00 -26.78 -20.65
N ALA A 144 30.58 -25.83 -19.91
CA ALA A 144 31.89 -25.26 -20.21
C ALA A 144 33.00 -26.31 -20.15
N LEU A 145 32.96 -27.22 -19.17
CA LEU A 145 33.95 -28.30 -19.03
C LEU A 145 33.89 -29.28 -20.22
N ARG A 146 32.69 -29.64 -20.70
CA ARG A 146 32.53 -30.50 -21.89
C ARG A 146 33.04 -29.87 -23.18
N ILE A 147 32.84 -28.56 -23.35
CA ILE A 147 33.33 -27.83 -24.53
C ILE A 147 34.86 -27.75 -24.48
N TRP A 148 35.43 -27.51 -23.31
CA TRP A 148 36.88 -27.46 -23.12
C TRP A 148 37.57 -28.81 -23.36
N THR A 149 37.02 -29.92 -22.85
CA THR A 149 37.59 -31.26 -23.08
C THR A 149 37.55 -31.69 -24.54
N ARG A 150 36.47 -31.42 -25.28
CA ARG A 150 36.42 -31.72 -26.73
C ARG A 150 37.44 -30.91 -27.53
N ARG A 151 37.73 -29.67 -27.11
CA ARG A 151 38.73 -28.82 -27.77
C ARG A 151 40.16 -29.30 -27.48
N GLN A 152 40.41 -29.90 -26.32
CA GLN A 152 41.71 -30.51 -25.97
C GLN A 152 41.98 -31.81 -26.74
N GLU A 153 40.96 -32.63 -27.00
CA GLU A 153 41.09 -33.84 -27.82
C GLU A 153 41.45 -33.51 -29.28
N ALA A 154 40.91 -32.42 -29.84
CA ALA A 154 41.20 -31.97 -31.20
C ALA A 154 42.61 -31.36 -31.39
N LEU A 155 43.33 -31.06 -30.31
CA LEU A 155 44.65 -30.43 -30.33
C LEU A 155 45.78 -31.39 -29.93
N ARG A 156 45.49 -32.69 -29.71
CA ARG A 156 46.51 -33.72 -29.50
C ARG A 156 47.02 -34.21 -30.86
N PRO A 157 48.28 -33.93 -31.26
CA PRO A 157 48.86 -34.52 -32.46
C PRO A 157 49.05 -36.03 -32.25
N SER A 158 48.68 -36.81 -33.26
CA SER A 158 49.06 -38.23 -33.40
C SER A 158 50.51 -38.34 -33.88
#